data_AF-A0A1F5AID9-F1
#
_entry.id   AF-A0A1F5AID9-F1
#
_cell.length_a   1.000
_cell.length_b   1.000
_cell.length_c   1.000
_cell.angle_alpha   90.00
_cell.angle_beta   90.00
_cell.angle_gamma   90.00
#
_symmetry.space_group_name_H-M   'P 1'
#
loop_
_entity.id
_entity.type
_entity.pdbx_description
1 polymer ?
#
loop_
_entity_poly.entity_id
_entity_poly.type
_entity_poly.pdbx_seq_one_letter_code
_entity_poly.pdbx_strand_id
1 'polypeptide(L)'
;MGDTNVGRPRGRFKTAVAVMIAAATVAGALITWRISVEGGKADAADAQGLAAALNSANTAISVSTYLNNNLGFFVSYRQHLFSAELMEREAASPAAASRKESLRQAARRERNLAATARAYVDADYLEVDPSDGREYFNGNRFWDAQWASARARMPQDEQPFFARADAGRMDCRRLALAMVGLGAALFLFVASHTAGRRRFRYFFAGAGMLLFLASGAAAVLVTLAR
;
A
#
# COMPACT_ATOMS: atom_id res chain seq x y z
N MET A 1 49.90 -47.80 44.13
CA MET A 1 49.81 -46.33 43.98
C MET A 1 48.75 -46.04 42.93
N GLY A 2 47.50 -46.00 43.35
CA GLY A 2 46.36 -45.68 42.50
C GLY A 2 45.87 -44.30 42.87
N ASP A 3 46.28 -43.30 42.10
CA ASP A 3 45.70 -41.96 42.21
C ASP A 3 44.25 -42.05 41.72
N THR A 4 43.36 -42.15 42.69
CA THR A 4 41.92 -42.04 42.47
C THR A 4 41.68 -40.63 41.94
N ASN A 5 41.21 -40.59 40.70
CA ASN A 5 40.92 -39.41 39.90
C ASN A 5 39.67 -38.67 40.45
N VAL A 6 39.66 -38.35 41.74
CA VAL A 6 38.58 -37.70 42.48
C VAL A 6 38.75 -36.19 42.36
N GLY A 7 38.45 -35.68 41.18
CA GLY A 7 38.41 -34.25 40.91
C GLY A 7 38.26 -34.03 39.41
N ARG A 8 37.06 -33.70 38.91
CA ARG A 8 36.70 -32.29 38.68
C ARG A 8 35.19 -32.16 38.44
N PRO A 9 34.34 -32.08 39.47
CA PRO A 9 32.95 -31.62 39.31
C PRO A 9 32.87 -30.21 38.68
N ARG A 10 33.94 -29.41 38.79
CA ARG A 10 34.07 -28.10 38.13
C ARG A 10 34.25 -28.18 36.60
N GLY A 11 34.77 -29.29 36.07
CA GLY A 11 34.99 -29.48 34.63
C GLY A 11 33.67 -29.72 33.90
N ARG A 12 32.86 -30.67 34.40
CA ARG A 12 31.56 -31.02 33.81
C ARG A 12 30.60 -29.84 33.70
N PHE A 13 30.54 -28.98 34.73
CA PHE A 13 29.70 -27.77 34.69
C PHE A 13 30.17 -26.76 33.62
N LYS A 14 31.48 -26.53 33.51
CA LYS A 14 32.03 -25.63 32.48
C LYS A 14 31.72 -26.13 31.07
N THR A 15 31.87 -27.44 30.85
CA THR A 15 31.50 -28.08 29.57
C THR A 15 30.00 -27.92 29.29
N ALA A 16 29.12 -28.17 30.27
CA ALA A 16 27.68 -28.01 30.09
C ALA A 16 27.29 -26.56 29.72
N VAL A 17 27.84 -25.55 30.41
CA VAL A 17 27.60 -24.14 30.09
C VAL A 17 28.12 -23.79 28.68
N ALA A 18 29.28 -24.32 28.28
CA ALA A 18 29.80 -24.11 26.93
C ALA A 18 28.88 -24.70 25.85
N VAL A 19 28.30 -25.88 26.09
CA VAL A 19 27.29 -26.49 25.21
C VAL A 19 26.04 -25.61 25.13
N MET A 20 25.58 -25.04 26.25
CA MET A 20 24.43 -24.14 26.27
C MET A 20 24.68 -22.84 25.49
N ILE A 21 25.88 -22.27 25.58
CA ILE A 21 26.28 -21.12 24.79
C ILE A 21 26.24 -21.47 23.30
N ALA A 22 26.84 -22.60 22.89
CA ALA A 22 26.81 -23.04 21.50
C ALA A 22 25.37 -23.26 20.98
N ALA A 23 24.52 -23.91 21.78
CA ALA A 23 23.11 -24.10 21.45
C ALA A 23 22.36 -22.77 21.28
N ALA A 24 22.60 -21.82 22.19
CA ALA A 24 22.04 -20.48 22.08
C ALA A 24 22.52 -19.75 20.82
N THR A 25 23.81 -19.84 20.46
CA THR A 25 24.32 -19.25 19.21
C THR A 25 23.62 -19.82 17.97
N VAL A 26 23.42 -21.15 17.91
CA VAL A 26 22.70 -21.79 16.79
C VAL A 26 21.23 -21.34 16.75
N ALA A 27 20.55 -21.31 17.90
CA ALA A 27 19.18 -20.84 17.98
C ALA A 27 19.05 -19.36 17.55
N GLY A 28 20.00 -18.51 17.95
CA GLY A 28 20.08 -17.12 17.51
C GLY A 28 20.21 -17.01 15.98
N ALA A 29 21.10 -17.81 15.37
CA ALA A 29 21.26 -17.83 13.92
C ALA A 29 19.97 -18.25 13.18
N LEU A 30 19.26 -19.25 13.70
CA LEU A 30 17.97 -19.68 13.16
C LEU A 30 16.90 -18.59 13.26
N ILE A 31 16.80 -17.90 14.39
CA ILE A 31 15.87 -16.79 14.57
C ILE A 31 16.20 -15.65 13.60
N THR A 32 17.48 -15.28 13.46
CA THR A 32 17.92 -14.25 12.51
C THR A 32 17.52 -14.60 11.08
N TRP A 33 17.78 -15.84 10.64
CA TRP A 33 17.38 -16.31 9.31
C TRP A 33 15.86 -16.20 9.12
N ARG A 34 15.07 -16.58 10.14
CA ARG A 34 13.62 -16.43 10.10
C ARG A 34 13.17 -14.97 10.00
N ILE A 35 13.78 -14.06 10.76
CA ILE A 35 13.49 -12.62 10.65
C ILE A 35 13.74 -12.14 9.21
N SER A 36 14.84 -12.54 8.58
CA SER A 36 15.14 -12.16 7.20
C SER A 36 14.09 -12.64 6.19
N VAL A 37 13.63 -13.89 6.32
CA VAL A 37 12.59 -14.44 5.42
C VAL A 37 11.27 -13.70 5.60
N GLU A 38 10.90 -13.38 6.83
CA GLU A 38 9.63 -12.69 7.12
C GLU A 38 9.65 -11.21 6.78
N GLY A 39 10.79 -10.55 6.97
CA GLY A 39 11.02 -9.19 6.48
C GLY A 39 10.83 -9.13 4.97
N GLY A 40 11.45 -10.06 4.23
CA GLY A 40 11.32 -10.09 2.77
C GLY A 40 9.87 -10.30 2.28
N LYS A 41 9.04 -11.06 2.99
CA LYS A 41 7.61 -11.21 2.67
C LYS A 41 6.82 -9.94 2.97
N ALA A 42 7.10 -9.28 4.08
CA ALA A 42 6.47 -8.02 4.43
C ALA A 42 6.80 -6.94 3.39
N ASP A 43 8.08 -6.82 3.01
CA ASP A 43 8.54 -5.87 1.99
C ASP A 43 7.92 -6.15 0.62
N ALA A 44 7.80 -7.42 0.23
CA ALA A 44 7.13 -7.81 -1.01
C ALA A 44 5.64 -7.44 -0.99
N ALA A 45 4.96 -7.62 0.15
CA ALA A 45 3.57 -7.24 0.32
C ALA A 45 3.39 -5.70 0.29
N ASP A 46 4.28 -4.93 0.92
CA ASP A 46 4.30 -3.47 0.83
C ASP A 46 4.47 -3.00 -0.62
N ALA A 47 5.41 -3.60 -1.36
CA ALA A 47 5.65 -3.26 -2.76
C ALA A 47 4.40 -3.53 -3.63
N GLN A 48 3.69 -4.64 -3.37
CA GLN A 48 2.42 -4.95 -4.03
C GLN A 48 1.31 -3.96 -3.66
N GLY A 49 1.20 -3.61 -2.38
CA GLY A 49 0.23 -2.61 -1.89
C GLY A 49 0.48 -1.23 -2.51
N LEU A 50 1.74 -0.80 -2.58
CA LEU A 50 2.11 0.46 -3.22
C LEU A 50 1.81 0.44 -4.72
N ALA A 51 2.11 -0.65 -5.41
CA ALA A 51 1.79 -0.80 -6.83
C ALA A 51 0.26 -0.74 -7.08
N ALA A 52 -0.54 -1.39 -6.23
CA ALA A 52 -1.99 -1.35 -6.29
C ALA A 52 -2.52 0.08 -6.03
N ALA A 53 -2.03 0.76 -5.00
CA ALA A 53 -2.39 2.13 -4.68
C ALA A 53 -2.02 3.11 -5.82
N LEU A 54 -0.83 2.95 -6.41
CA LEU A 54 -0.40 3.76 -7.56
C LEU A 54 -1.30 3.51 -8.78
N ASN A 55 -1.67 2.27 -9.04
CA ASN A 55 -2.58 1.93 -10.14
C ASN A 55 -3.98 2.53 -9.92
N SER A 56 -4.48 2.51 -8.68
CA SER A 56 -5.73 3.16 -8.27
C SER A 56 -5.67 4.68 -8.51
N ALA A 57 -4.60 5.32 -8.05
CA ALA A 57 -4.38 6.76 -8.24
C ALA A 57 -4.26 7.14 -9.72
N ASN A 58 -3.48 6.39 -10.52
CA ASN A 58 -3.34 6.63 -11.95
C ASN A 58 -4.67 6.53 -12.68
N THR A 59 -5.52 5.60 -12.27
CA THR A 59 -6.86 5.49 -12.84
C THR A 59 -7.74 6.67 -12.44
N ALA A 60 -7.70 7.11 -11.17
CA ALA A 60 -8.46 8.28 -10.74
C ALA A 60 -8.09 9.52 -11.55
N ILE A 61 -6.79 9.71 -11.79
CA ILE A 61 -6.26 10.77 -12.65
C ILE A 61 -6.79 10.58 -14.08
N SER A 62 -6.67 9.38 -14.64
CA SER A 62 -7.12 9.10 -16.00
C SER A 62 -8.62 9.38 -16.20
N VAL A 63 -9.47 8.92 -15.29
CA VAL A 63 -10.92 9.17 -15.32
C VAL A 63 -11.22 10.66 -15.20
N SER A 64 -10.52 11.38 -14.31
CA SER A 64 -10.65 12.84 -14.18
C SER A 64 -10.22 13.58 -15.45
N THR A 65 -9.14 13.15 -16.10
CA THR A 65 -8.71 13.71 -17.38
C THR A 65 -9.76 13.49 -18.47
N TYR A 66 -10.32 12.28 -18.59
CA TYR A 66 -11.38 12.01 -19.56
C TYR A 66 -12.65 12.81 -19.29
N LEU A 67 -13.03 12.96 -18.01
CA LEU A 67 -14.16 13.78 -17.59
C LEU A 67 -13.96 15.24 -18.00
N ASN A 68 -12.80 15.82 -17.67
CA ASN A 68 -12.49 17.21 -17.99
C ASN A 68 -12.38 17.45 -19.50
N ASN A 69 -11.85 16.49 -20.27
CA ASN A 69 -11.81 16.59 -21.72
C ASN A 69 -13.24 16.62 -22.30
N ASN A 70 -14.11 15.69 -21.87
CA ASN A 70 -15.51 15.66 -22.30
C ASN A 70 -16.25 16.95 -21.91
N LEU A 71 -16.05 17.43 -20.68
CA LEU A 71 -16.61 18.69 -20.23
C LEU A 71 -16.11 19.87 -21.07
N GLY A 72 -14.81 19.89 -21.42
CA GLY A 72 -14.23 20.91 -22.29
C GLY A 72 -14.86 20.93 -23.68
N PHE A 73 -15.07 19.76 -24.29
CA PHE A 73 -15.79 19.65 -25.57
C PHE A 73 -17.25 20.10 -25.44
N PHE A 74 -17.92 19.74 -24.35
CA PHE A 74 -19.29 20.15 -24.09
C PHE A 74 -19.42 21.67 -23.92
N VAL A 75 -18.53 22.29 -23.15
CA VAL A 75 -18.49 23.75 -22.98
C VAL A 75 -18.23 24.45 -24.31
N SER A 76 -17.28 23.96 -25.11
CA SER A 76 -17.02 24.48 -26.46
C SER A 76 -18.24 24.37 -27.37
N TYR A 77 -18.93 23.22 -27.37
CA TYR A 77 -20.19 23.02 -28.08
C TYR A 77 -21.25 24.06 -27.68
N ARG A 78 -21.49 24.23 -26.38
CA ARG A 78 -22.48 25.19 -25.85
C ARG A 78 -22.12 26.64 -26.18
N GLN A 79 -20.83 26.98 -26.11
CA GLN A 79 -20.33 28.31 -26.46
C GLN A 79 -20.60 28.64 -27.93
N HIS A 80 -20.19 27.77 -28.86
CA HIS A 80 -20.41 27.97 -30.29
C HIS A 80 -21.90 28.02 -30.65
N LEU A 81 -22.72 27.18 -30.02
CA LEU A 81 -24.17 27.22 -30.21
C LEU A 81 -24.77 28.54 -29.76
N PHE A 82 -24.39 29.01 -28.57
CA PHE A 82 -24.86 30.30 -28.04
C PHE A 82 -24.42 31.48 -28.91
N SER A 83 -23.16 31.48 -29.39
CA SER A 83 -22.66 32.50 -30.32
C SER A 83 -23.46 32.52 -31.62
N ALA A 84 -23.77 31.35 -32.19
CA ALA A 84 -24.60 31.26 -33.39
C ALA A 84 -26.02 31.83 -33.16
N GLU A 85 -26.67 31.46 -32.06
CA GLU A 85 -28.00 31.96 -31.69
C GLU A 85 -28.01 33.49 -31.53
N LEU A 86 -26.98 34.06 -30.90
CA LEU A 86 -26.84 35.51 -30.73
C LEU A 86 -26.70 36.22 -32.07
N MET A 87 -25.84 35.71 -32.97
CA MET A 87 -25.66 36.26 -34.31
C MET A 87 -26.93 36.21 -35.15
N GLU A 88 -27.73 35.15 -35.02
CA GLU A 88 -29.03 35.06 -35.70
C GLU A 88 -30.06 36.04 -35.15
N ARG A 89 -30.12 36.21 -33.82
CA ARG A 89 -30.97 37.22 -33.19
C ARG A 89 -30.59 38.62 -33.66
N GLU A 90 -29.30 38.94 -33.74
CA GLU A 90 -28.83 40.24 -34.27
C GLU A 90 -29.20 40.39 -35.76
N ALA A 91 -29.00 39.34 -36.58
CA ALA A 91 -29.35 39.37 -38.00
C ALA A 91 -30.86 39.51 -38.28
N ALA A 92 -31.71 39.16 -37.31
CA ALA A 92 -33.15 39.37 -37.36
C ALA A 92 -33.54 40.83 -37.03
N SER A 93 -32.66 41.61 -36.40
CA SER A 93 -32.91 43.01 -36.07
C SER A 93 -32.94 43.89 -37.34
N PRO A 94 -33.93 44.80 -37.47
CA PRO A 94 -33.96 45.78 -38.57
C PRO A 94 -32.70 46.63 -38.67
N ALA A 95 -32.07 46.92 -37.53
CA ALA A 95 -30.84 47.72 -37.44
C ALA A 95 -29.61 47.04 -38.10
N ALA A 96 -29.66 45.72 -38.32
CA ALA A 96 -28.57 44.96 -38.90
C ALA A 96 -28.68 44.77 -40.43
N ALA A 97 -29.56 45.50 -41.13
CA ALA A 97 -29.86 45.29 -42.54
C ALA A 97 -28.62 45.19 -43.45
N SER A 98 -27.62 46.05 -43.25
CA SER A 98 -26.37 46.06 -44.03
C SER A 98 -25.40 44.92 -43.68
N ARG A 99 -25.52 44.31 -42.50
CA ARG A 99 -24.65 43.22 -41.99
C ARG A 99 -25.36 41.87 -41.94
N LYS A 100 -26.60 41.79 -42.39
CA LYS A 100 -27.46 40.61 -42.22
C LYS A 100 -26.86 39.34 -42.80
N GLU A 101 -26.33 39.39 -44.02
CA GLU A 101 -25.76 38.20 -44.66
C GLU A 101 -24.43 37.78 -44.01
N SER A 102 -23.58 38.72 -43.61
CA SER A 102 -22.32 38.39 -42.93
C SER A 102 -22.56 37.76 -41.55
N LEU A 103 -23.54 38.25 -40.79
CA LEU A 103 -23.97 37.65 -39.52
C LEU A 103 -24.54 36.24 -39.71
N ARG A 104 -25.36 36.02 -40.74
CA ARG A 104 -25.87 34.67 -41.08
C ARG A 104 -24.76 33.71 -41.47
N GLN A 105 -23.77 34.17 -42.25
CA GLN A 105 -22.60 33.36 -42.58
C GLN A 105 -21.77 33.03 -41.33
N ALA A 106 -21.58 33.99 -40.43
CA ALA A 106 -20.90 33.76 -39.15
C ALA A 106 -21.64 32.74 -38.29
N ALA A 107 -22.97 32.88 -38.13
CA ALA A 107 -23.79 31.92 -37.40
C ALA A 107 -23.70 30.50 -37.98
N ARG A 108 -23.67 30.35 -39.31
CA ARG A 108 -23.46 29.05 -39.97
C ARG A 108 -22.09 28.45 -39.63
N ARG A 109 -21.03 29.26 -39.62
CA ARG A 109 -19.70 28.80 -39.22
C ARG A 109 -19.67 28.34 -37.75
N GLU A 110 -20.25 29.13 -36.86
CA GLU A 110 -20.36 28.79 -35.43
C GLU A 110 -21.15 27.49 -35.23
N ARG A 111 -22.25 27.28 -35.95
CA ARG A 111 -22.97 26.00 -35.92
C ARG A 111 -22.14 24.81 -36.39
N ASN A 112 -21.33 24.98 -37.43
CA ASN A 112 -20.45 23.91 -37.90
C ASN A 112 -19.37 23.58 -36.85
N LEU A 113 -18.85 24.59 -36.14
CA LEU A 113 -17.92 24.39 -35.02
C LEU A 113 -18.62 23.70 -33.85
N ALA A 114 -19.84 24.11 -33.50
CA ALA A 114 -20.65 23.46 -32.49
C ALA A 114 -20.88 21.98 -32.82
N ALA A 115 -21.26 21.66 -34.06
CA ALA A 115 -21.45 20.28 -34.52
C ALA A 115 -20.16 19.45 -34.42
N THR A 116 -19.02 20.04 -34.79
CA THR A 116 -17.70 19.40 -34.63
C THR A 116 -17.39 19.12 -33.16
N ALA A 117 -17.55 20.11 -32.27
CA ALA A 117 -17.30 19.94 -30.84
C ALA A 117 -18.24 18.89 -30.21
N ARG A 118 -19.51 18.90 -30.61
CA ARG A 118 -20.54 17.94 -30.16
C ARG A 118 -20.17 16.49 -30.48
N ALA A 119 -19.48 16.24 -31.60
CA ALA A 119 -19.05 14.90 -32.02
C ALA A 119 -17.96 14.30 -31.12
N TYR A 120 -17.22 15.13 -30.37
CA TYR A 120 -16.22 14.68 -29.40
C TYR A 120 -16.78 14.50 -27.98
N VAL A 121 -18.03 14.92 -27.74
CA VAL A 121 -18.71 14.68 -26.47
C VAL A 121 -19.34 13.30 -26.51
N ASP A 122 -19.10 12.50 -25.48
CA ASP A 122 -19.74 11.20 -25.34
C ASP A 122 -21.27 11.35 -25.13
N ALA A 123 -22.03 10.84 -26.09
CA ALA A 123 -23.48 11.03 -26.15
C ALA A 123 -24.23 10.29 -25.03
N ASP A 124 -23.66 9.23 -24.47
CA ASP A 124 -24.29 8.42 -23.41
C ASP A 124 -24.45 9.19 -22.09
N TYR A 125 -23.72 10.29 -21.94
CA TYR A 125 -23.68 11.13 -20.74
C TYR A 125 -24.29 12.51 -20.95
N LEU A 126 -24.98 12.70 -22.07
CA LEU A 126 -25.76 13.91 -22.32
C LEU A 126 -27.21 13.65 -22.02
N GLU A 127 -27.76 14.54 -21.22
CA GLU A 127 -29.14 14.50 -20.78
C GLU A 127 -29.81 15.79 -21.21
N VAL A 128 -31.11 15.73 -21.47
CA VAL A 128 -31.91 16.90 -21.84
C VAL A 128 -32.66 17.34 -20.60
N ASP A 129 -32.47 18.60 -20.19
CA ASP A 129 -33.23 19.18 -19.09
C ASP A 129 -34.71 19.28 -19.52
N PRO A 130 -35.65 18.65 -18.78
CA PRO A 130 -37.06 18.65 -19.13
C PRO A 130 -37.72 20.04 -19.01
N SER A 131 -37.09 20.99 -18.32
CA SER A 131 -37.64 22.34 -18.11
C SER A 131 -37.43 23.27 -19.31
N ASP A 132 -36.27 23.20 -19.96
CA ASP A 132 -35.87 24.11 -21.04
C ASP A 132 -35.47 23.41 -22.35
N GLY A 133 -35.44 22.07 -22.35
CA GLY A 133 -35.08 21.24 -23.49
C GLY A 133 -33.60 21.32 -23.87
N ARG A 134 -32.73 21.89 -23.03
CA ARG A 134 -31.30 22.04 -23.31
C ARG A 134 -30.54 20.81 -22.85
N GLU A 135 -29.55 20.44 -23.64
CA GLU A 135 -28.60 19.40 -23.26
C GLU A 135 -27.68 19.89 -22.13
N TYR A 136 -27.45 19.04 -21.14
CA TYR A 136 -26.41 19.17 -20.12
C TYR A 136 -25.58 17.89 -20.04
N PHE A 137 -24.33 18.02 -19.60
CA PHE A 137 -23.42 16.91 -19.42
C PHE A 137 -23.47 16.38 -17.98
N ASN A 138 -23.87 15.11 -17.82
CA ASN A 138 -23.92 14.44 -16.53
C ASN A 138 -22.55 13.87 -16.16
N GLY A 139 -21.69 14.73 -15.61
CA GLY A 139 -20.33 14.36 -15.19
C GLY A 139 -20.28 13.29 -14.10
N ASN A 140 -21.28 13.22 -13.22
CA ASN A 140 -21.33 12.20 -12.16
C ASN A 140 -21.57 10.81 -12.76
N ARG A 141 -22.53 10.70 -13.68
CA ARG A 141 -22.79 9.44 -14.40
C ARG A 141 -21.58 8.99 -15.21
N PHE A 142 -20.87 9.91 -15.85
CA PHE A 142 -19.59 9.63 -16.53
C PHE A 142 -18.57 9.06 -15.55
N TRP A 143 -18.34 9.77 -14.44
CA TRP A 143 -17.40 9.36 -13.41
C TRP A 143 -17.73 7.96 -12.88
N ASP A 144 -18.98 7.71 -12.51
CA ASP A 144 -19.42 6.44 -11.93
C ASP A 144 -19.26 5.27 -12.91
N ALA A 145 -19.63 5.47 -14.18
CA ALA A 145 -19.48 4.45 -15.21
C ALA A 145 -18.00 4.11 -15.48
N GLN A 146 -17.16 5.13 -15.62
CA GLN A 146 -15.72 4.94 -15.82
C GLN A 146 -15.07 4.29 -14.62
N TRP A 147 -15.42 4.71 -13.40
CA TRP A 147 -14.89 4.16 -12.16
C TRP A 147 -15.34 2.71 -11.94
N ALA A 148 -16.60 2.38 -12.23
CA ALA A 148 -17.10 1.02 -12.20
C ALA A 148 -16.35 0.13 -13.19
N SER A 149 -16.12 0.63 -14.42
CA SER A 149 -15.37 -0.11 -15.44
C SER A 149 -13.91 -0.34 -15.03
N ALA A 150 -13.30 0.64 -14.35
CA ALA A 150 -11.94 0.54 -13.86
C ALA A 150 -11.81 -0.44 -12.70
N ARG A 151 -12.75 -0.39 -11.74
CA ARG A 151 -12.81 -1.36 -10.63
C ARG A 151 -12.94 -2.79 -11.12
N ALA A 152 -13.68 -3.03 -12.21
CA ALA A 152 -13.79 -4.36 -12.82
C ALA A 152 -12.45 -4.88 -13.40
N ARG A 153 -11.50 -3.99 -13.68
CA ARG A 153 -10.18 -4.32 -14.27
C ARG A 153 -9.03 -4.24 -13.27
N MET A 154 -9.23 -3.58 -12.13
CA MET A 154 -8.21 -3.46 -11.09
C MET A 154 -8.09 -4.75 -10.30
N PRO A 155 -6.85 -5.19 -9.99
CA PRO A 155 -6.64 -6.17 -8.93
C PRO A 155 -7.23 -5.65 -7.62
N GLN A 156 -7.68 -6.58 -6.78
CA GLN A 156 -8.28 -6.36 -5.45
C GLN A 156 -7.67 -5.18 -4.67
N ASP A 157 -8.51 -4.52 -3.86
CA ASP A 157 -8.18 -3.51 -2.83
C ASP A 157 -6.72 -3.53 -2.38
N GLU A 158 -6.08 -2.37 -2.20
CA GLU A 158 -4.70 -2.30 -1.69
C GLU A 158 -4.56 -2.76 -0.22
N GLN A 159 -5.65 -2.68 0.55
CA GLN A 159 -5.66 -2.91 1.99
C GLN A 159 -5.19 -4.30 2.44
N PRO A 160 -5.57 -5.42 1.80
CA PRO A 160 -5.07 -6.75 2.14
C PRO A 160 -3.55 -6.89 1.98
N PHE A 161 -2.91 -6.16 1.07
CA PHE A 161 -1.46 -6.20 0.91
C PHE A 161 -0.76 -5.52 2.08
N PHE A 162 -1.22 -4.32 2.46
CA PHE A 162 -0.69 -3.62 3.64
C PHE A 162 -0.96 -4.37 4.94
N ALA A 163 -2.15 -4.98 5.08
CA ALA A 163 -2.47 -5.81 6.25
C ALA A 163 -1.52 -7.02 6.38
N ARG A 164 -1.15 -7.66 5.26
CA ARG A 164 -0.15 -8.73 5.24
C ARG A 164 1.25 -8.22 5.59
N ALA A 165 1.63 -7.05 5.07
CA ALA A 165 2.91 -6.43 5.41
C ALA A 165 3.01 -6.13 6.91
N ASP A 166 1.97 -5.55 7.50
CA ASP A 166 1.92 -5.23 8.93
C ASP A 166 1.93 -6.48 9.81
N ALA A 167 1.22 -7.55 9.41
CA ALA A 167 1.32 -8.84 10.07
C ALA A 167 2.76 -9.38 10.06
N GLY A 168 3.44 -9.32 8.91
CA GLY A 168 4.84 -9.72 8.77
C GLY A 168 5.80 -8.88 9.62
N ARG A 169 5.61 -7.56 9.68
CA ARG A 169 6.40 -6.65 10.55
C ARG A 169 6.18 -6.96 12.03
N MET A 170 4.95 -7.26 12.44
CA MET A 170 4.65 -7.64 13.81
C MET A 170 5.37 -8.94 14.19
N ASP A 171 5.42 -9.91 13.29
CA ASP A 171 6.17 -11.15 13.52
C ASP A 171 7.68 -10.91 13.59
N CYS A 172 8.24 -10.08 12.71
CA CYS A 172 9.63 -9.65 12.80
C CYS A 172 9.95 -9.00 14.16
N ARG A 173 9.05 -8.13 14.66
CA ARG A 173 9.22 -7.48 15.97
C ARG A 173 9.18 -8.48 17.13
N ARG A 174 8.30 -9.47 17.08
CA ARG A 174 8.22 -10.54 18.10
C ARG A 174 9.48 -11.42 18.08
N LEU A 175 9.97 -11.79 16.90
CA LEU A 175 11.21 -12.55 16.74
C LEU A 175 12.43 -11.74 17.20
N ALA A 176 12.48 -10.44 16.91
CA ALA A 176 13.54 -9.55 17.41
C ALA A 176 13.54 -9.48 18.94
N LEU A 177 12.36 -9.44 19.58
CA LEU A 177 12.24 -9.49 21.04
C LEU A 177 12.76 -10.84 21.60
N ALA A 178 12.43 -11.95 20.94
CA ALA A 178 12.97 -13.26 21.31
C ALA A 178 14.50 -13.30 21.18
N MET A 179 15.07 -12.65 20.16
CA MET A 179 16.51 -12.55 19.98
C MET A 179 17.20 -11.70 21.06
N VAL A 180 16.58 -10.60 21.51
CA VAL A 180 17.05 -9.82 22.67
C VAL A 180 17.09 -10.67 23.93
N GLY A 181 16.03 -11.46 24.18
CA GLY A 181 16.02 -12.42 25.27
C GLY A 181 17.17 -13.43 25.14
N LEU A 182 17.35 -14.04 23.96
CA LEU A 182 18.43 -14.99 23.75
C LEU A 182 19.84 -14.38 23.96
N GLY A 183 20.03 -13.11 23.61
CA GLY A 183 21.24 -12.35 23.94
C GLY A 183 21.46 -12.18 25.44
N ALA A 184 20.40 -11.89 26.21
CA ALA A 184 20.46 -11.84 27.67
C ALA A 184 20.76 -13.22 28.28
N ALA A 185 20.21 -14.31 27.73
CA ALA A 185 20.55 -15.68 28.16
C ALA A 185 22.03 -16.00 27.94
N LEU A 186 22.58 -15.64 26.77
CA LEU A 186 24.01 -15.78 26.47
C LEU A 186 24.88 -15.01 27.48
N PHE A 187 24.52 -13.77 27.78
CA PHE A 187 25.22 -12.97 28.80
C PHE A 187 25.21 -13.66 30.17
N LEU A 188 24.06 -14.19 30.60
CA LEU A 188 23.93 -14.92 31.87
C LEU A 188 24.78 -16.21 31.87
N PHE A 189 24.84 -16.95 30.76
CA PHE A 189 25.71 -18.11 30.66
C PHE A 189 27.18 -17.75 30.76
N VAL A 190 27.62 -16.68 30.10
CA VAL A 190 28.99 -16.17 30.22
C VAL A 190 29.29 -15.73 31.67
N ALA A 191 28.38 -14.99 32.31
CA ALA A 191 28.51 -14.59 33.72
C ALA A 191 28.59 -15.80 34.67
N SER A 192 27.81 -16.86 34.39
CA SER A 192 27.87 -18.12 35.16
C SER A 192 29.22 -18.84 35.01
N HIS A 193 29.87 -18.68 33.86
CA HIS A 193 31.17 -19.26 33.56
C HIS A 193 32.29 -18.54 34.31
N THR A 194 32.22 -17.20 34.39
CA THR A 194 33.27 -16.34 34.98
C THR A 194 33.11 -16.11 36.48
N ALA A 195 31.90 -16.25 37.04
CA ALA A 195 31.67 -15.98 38.46
C ALA A 195 32.50 -16.89 39.39
N GLY A 196 33.24 -16.30 40.33
CA GLY A 196 34.10 -17.03 41.28
C GLY A 196 33.35 -17.73 42.42
N ARG A 197 32.20 -17.17 42.84
CA ARG A 197 31.40 -17.71 43.97
C ARG A 197 30.40 -18.77 43.50
N ARG A 198 30.42 -19.94 44.15
CA ARG A 198 29.61 -21.13 43.76
C ARG A 198 28.09 -20.85 43.68
N ARG A 199 27.53 -20.09 44.63
CA ARG A 199 26.08 -19.76 44.65
C ARG A 199 25.64 -18.96 43.42
N PHE A 200 26.38 -17.90 43.07
CA PHE A 200 26.07 -17.05 41.93
C PHE A 200 26.20 -17.77 40.58
N ARG A 201 27.14 -18.72 40.45
CA ARG A 201 27.28 -19.52 39.23
C ARG A 201 26.02 -20.30 38.88
N TYR A 202 25.43 -21.00 39.84
CA TYR A 202 24.21 -21.77 39.60
C TYR A 202 23.00 -20.88 39.39
N PHE A 203 22.91 -19.75 40.09
CA PHE A 203 21.86 -18.77 39.89
C PHE A 203 21.85 -18.23 38.45
N PHE A 204 23.00 -17.75 37.96
CA PHE A 204 23.10 -17.23 36.59
C PHE A 204 22.86 -18.31 35.53
N ALA A 205 23.36 -19.55 35.75
CA ALA A 205 23.11 -20.66 34.83
C ALA A 205 21.62 -21.03 34.77
N GLY A 206 20.94 -21.08 35.92
CA GLY A 206 19.51 -21.36 35.99
C GLY A 206 18.66 -20.25 35.36
N ALA A 207 18.96 -18.99 35.65
CA ALA A 207 18.29 -17.85 35.04
C ALA A 207 18.51 -17.80 33.51
N GLY A 208 19.73 -18.04 33.05
CA GLY A 208 20.05 -18.12 31.62
C GLY A 208 19.30 -19.26 30.93
N MET A 209 19.18 -20.42 31.57
CA MET A 209 18.42 -21.57 31.05
C MET A 209 16.94 -21.24 30.91
N LEU A 210 16.30 -20.67 31.94
CA LEU A 210 14.89 -20.29 31.90
C LEU A 210 14.62 -19.29 30.77
N LEU A 211 15.49 -18.29 30.64
CA LEU A 211 15.33 -17.24 29.65
C LEU A 211 15.57 -17.78 28.23
N PHE A 212 16.56 -18.66 28.04
CA PHE A 212 16.79 -19.37 26.78
C PHE A 212 15.55 -20.17 26.36
N LEU A 213 14.95 -20.94 27.27
CA LEU A 213 13.74 -21.73 27.00
C LEU A 213 12.54 -20.82 26.68
N ALA A 214 12.35 -19.74 27.44
CA ALA A 214 11.25 -18.80 27.22
C ALA A 214 11.37 -18.09 25.85
N SER A 215 12.56 -17.61 25.50
CA SER A 215 12.82 -16.98 24.20
C SER A 215 12.69 -17.97 23.04
N GLY A 216 13.19 -19.20 23.20
CA GLY A 216 13.03 -20.26 22.20
C GLY A 216 11.56 -20.62 21.99
N ALA A 217 10.80 -20.80 23.06
CA ALA A 217 9.36 -21.08 22.98
C ALA A 217 8.60 -19.94 22.31
N ALA A 218 8.89 -18.69 22.66
CA ALA A 218 8.28 -17.52 22.03
C ALA A 218 8.56 -17.48 20.51
N ALA A 219 9.80 -17.74 20.09
CA ALA A 219 10.16 -17.79 18.67
C ALA A 219 9.40 -18.91 17.94
N VAL A 220 9.31 -20.10 18.54
CA VAL A 220 8.57 -21.24 17.97
C VAL A 220 7.08 -20.93 17.85
N LEU A 221 6.47 -20.31 18.87
CA LEU A 221 5.05 -19.93 18.84
C LEU A 221 4.75 -18.96 17.70
N VAL A 222 5.61 -17.96 17.46
CA VAL A 222 5.45 -17.04 16.32
C VAL A 222 5.51 -17.77 15.00
N THR A 223 6.37 -18.80 14.87
CA THR A 223 6.45 -19.59 13.64
C THR A 223 5.27 -20.53 13.42
N LEU A 224 4.62 -21.00 14.49
CA LEU A 224 3.49 -21.95 14.44
C LEU A 224 2.13 -21.25 14.35
N ALA A 225 2.01 -19.99 14.76
CA ALA A 225 0.75 -19.24 14.75
C ALA A 225 0.33 -18.76 13.34
N ARG A 226 0.81 -19.43 12.29
CA ARG A 226 0.66 -19.07 10.88
C ARG A 226 0.10 -20.24 10.11
#